data_AF-A0A836FX74-F1
#
_entry.id   AF-A0A836FX74-F1
#
_cell.length_a   1.000
_cell.length_b   1.000
_cell.length_c   1.000
_cell.angle_alpha   90.00
_cell.angle_beta   90.00
_cell.angle_gamma   90.00
#
_symmetry.space_group_name_H-M   'P 1'
#
loop_
_entity.id
_entity.type
_entity.pdbx_description
1 polymer ?
#
loop_
_entity_poly.entity_id
_entity_poly.type
_entity_poly.pdbx_seq_one_letter_code
_entity_poly.pdbx_strand_id
1 'polypeptide(L)' 'IPLFLVFLLRIIAELNRTPIDFVEGESELVSGFNVENFKGRFALIFMAEYGMIMFFRYLVVGIFTDLIISMWA' A
#
# COMPACT_ATOMS: atom_id res chain seq x y z
N ILE A 1 -7.14 -18.88 5.24
CA ILE A 1 -7.63 -17.71 6.02
C ILE A 1 -6.53 -17.06 6.88
N PRO A 2 -5.86 -17.72 7.86
CA PRO A 2 -4.89 -17.03 8.73
C PRO A 2 -3.67 -16.49 7.97
N LEU A 3 -3.15 -17.27 7.01
CA LEU A 3 -2.07 -16.82 6.13
C LEU A 3 -2.46 -15.57 5.31
N PHE A 4 -3.70 -15.52 4.82
CA PHE A 4 -4.22 -14.40 4.06
C PHE A 4 -4.33 -13.13 4.91
N LEU A 5 -4.80 -13.24 6.16
CA LEU A 5 -4.90 -12.11 7.08
C LEU A 5 -3.53 -11.53 7.43
N VAL A 6 -2.55 -12.39 7.76
CA VAL A 6 -1.17 -11.94 8.05
C VAL A 6 -0.52 -11.30 6.82
N PHE A 7 -0.74 -11.90 5.65
CA PHE A 7 -0.23 -11.36 4.39
C PHE A 7 -0.83 -9.99 4.05
N LEU A 8 -2.14 -9.82 4.25
CA LEU A 8 -2.86 -8.58 4.00
C LEU A 8 -2.40 -7.47 4.96
N LEU A 9 -2.23 -7.78 6.25
CA LEU A 9 -1.67 -6.83 7.23
C LEU A 9 -0.26 -6.39 6.85
N ARG A 10 0.57 -7.31 6.37
CA ARG A 10 1.93 -6.99 5.93
C ARG A 10 1.95 -6.11 4.68
N ILE A 11 1.04 -6.33 3.73
CA ILE A 11 0.90 -5.48 2.54
C ILE A 11 0.45 -4.06 2.91
N ILE A 12 -0.50 -3.91 3.84
CA ILE A 12 -0.93 -2.58 4.29
C ILE A 12 0.23 -1.83 4.94
N ALA A 13 1.05 -2.51 5.75
CA ALA A 13 2.23 -1.91 6.36
C ALA A 13 3.31 -1.53 5.33
N GLU A 14 3.56 -2.37 4.31
CA GLU A 14 4.57 -2.11 3.27
C GLU A 14 4.16 -0.94 2.34
N LEU A 15 2.87 -0.81 2.06
CA LEU A 15 2.31 0.26 1.24
C LEU A 15 2.15 1.57 2.01
N ASN A 16 2.54 1.61 3.29
CA ASN A 16 2.33 2.76 4.19
C ASN A 16 0.89 3.29 4.12
N ARG A 17 -0.12 2.41 4.02
CA ARG A 17 -1.53 2.85 3.97
C ARG A 17 -2.20 2.78 5.31
N THR A 18 -3.18 3.68 5.48
CA THR A 18 -4.00 3.74 6.68
C THR A 18 -4.60 2.36 6.98
N PRO A 19 -4.54 1.88 8.23
CA PRO A 19 -4.20 2.60 9.46
C PRO A 19 -2.70 2.61 9.86
N ILE A 20 -1.79 2.05 9.07
CA ILE A 20 -0.35 1.95 9.37
C ILE A 20 0.43 2.90 8.46
N ASP A 21 0.00 4.17 8.45
CA ASP A 21 0.57 5.21 7.61
C ASP A 21 1.26 6.25 8.50
N PHE A 22 2.50 5.94 8.91
CA PHE A 22 3.30 6.80 9.79
C PHE A 22 4.02 7.92 9.03
N VAL A 23 4.32 7.69 7.75
CA VAL A 23 5.06 8.64 6.92
C VAL A 23 4.16 9.75 6.40
N GLU A 24 2.89 9.44 6.09
CA GLU A 24 1.89 10.38 5.56
C GLU A 24 0.87 10.87 6.62
N GLY A 25 0.73 10.17 7.76
CA GLY A 25 -0.22 10.50 8.82
C GLY A 25 0.27 11.45 9.91
N GLU A 26 1.58 11.61 10.12
CA GLU A 26 2.12 12.51 11.16
C GLU A 26 2.36 13.92 10.61
N SER A 27 1.46 14.86 10.93
CA SER A 27 1.44 16.23 10.41
C SER A 27 2.76 17.01 10.51
N GLU A 28 3.70 16.58 11.36
CA GLU A 28 5.02 17.21 11.54
C GLU A 28 6.08 16.74 10.52
N LEU A 29 5.98 15.51 9.99
CA LEU A 29 6.96 14.92 9.06
C LEU A 29 6.49 14.98 7.59
N VAL A 30 5.17 14.96 7.38
CA VAL A 30 4.51 14.84 6.06
C VAL A 30 4.53 16.17 5.30
N SER A 31 4.35 17.27 6.04
CA SER A 31 4.49 18.61 5.45
C SER A 31 5.95 18.92 5.13
N GLY A 32 6.94 18.24 5.73
CA GLY A 32 8.34 18.36 5.34
C GLY A 32 8.60 17.71 3.99
N PHE A 33 8.27 16.42 3.84
CA PHE A 33 8.57 15.65 2.63
C PHE A 33 7.80 16.12 1.38
N ASN A 34 6.56 16.58 1.55
CA ASN A 34 5.73 17.11 0.47
C ASN A 34 6.06 18.57 0.08
N VAL A 35 6.69 19.34 0.98
CA VAL A 35 7.12 20.73 0.71
C VAL A 35 8.56 20.77 0.19
N GLU A 36 9.43 19.84 0.59
CA GLU A 36 10.83 19.74 0.14
C GLU A 36 10.98 19.14 -1.25
N ASN A 37 10.11 18.21 -1.65
CA ASN A 37 10.11 17.65 -3.00
C ASN A 37 9.38 18.59 -3.97
N PHE A 38 10.15 19.42 -4.67
CA PHE A 38 9.64 20.24 -5.77
C PHE A 38 8.72 19.43 -6.72
N LYS A 39 7.60 20.07 -7.11
CA LYS A 39 6.43 19.55 -7.85
C LYS A 39 6.61 18.30 -8.74
N GLY A 40 7.72 18.19 -9.48
CA GLY A 40 7.99 17.03 -10.35
C GLY A 40 8.44 15.76 -9.62
N ARG A 41 9.28 15.86 -8.58
CA ARG A 41 9.73 14.69 -7.79
C ARG A 41 8.61 14.16 -6.90
N PHE A 42 7.79 15.07 -6.38
CA PHE A 42 6.55 14.74 -5.69
C PHE A 42 5.64 13.87 -6.57
N ALA A 43 5.37 14.30 -7.81
CA ALA A 43 4.52 13.54 -8.73
C ALA A 43 5.04 12.11 -9.00
N LEU A 44 6.35 11.92 -9.09
CA LEU A 44 6.96 10.59 -9.29
C LEU A 44 6.82 9.69 -8.06
N ILE A 45 6.92 10.24 -6.85
CA ILE A 45 6.76 9.48 -5.60
C ILE A 45 5.31 8.99 -5.48
N PHE A 46 4.33 9.87 -5.70
CA PHE A 46 2.92 9.45 -5.73
C PHE A 46 2.65 8.41 -6.82
N MET A 47 3.19 8.61 -8.03
CA MET A 47 3.04 7.61 -9.11
C MET A 47 3.65 6.26 -8.72
N ALA A 48 4.80 6.25 -8.03
CA ALA A 48 5.43 5.01 -7.56
C ALA A 48 4.58 4.33 -6.48
N GLU A 49 4.08 5.08 -5.50
CA GLU A 49 3.23 4.54 -4.43
C GLU A 49 1.94 3.91 -5.00
N TYR A 50 1.20 4.65 -5.84
CA TYR A 50 0.01 4.11 -6.53
C TYR A 50 0.35 2.94 -7.46
N GLY A 51 1.52 2.95 -8.10
CA GLY A 51 2.02 1.84 -8.90
C GLY A 51 2.22 0.57 -8.07
N MET A 52 2.82 0.70 -6.89
CA MET A 52 3.04 -0.41 -5.96
C MET A 52 1.71 -0.95 -5.41
N ILE A 53 0.74 -0.07 -5.11
CA ILE A 53 -0.62 -0.49 -4.71
C ILE A 53 -1.26 -1.37 -5.78
N MET A 54 -1.17 -0.97 -7.06
CA MET A 54 -1.71 -1.75 -8.17
C MET A 54 -0.99 -3.09 -8.33
N PHE A 55 0.34 -3.10 -8.22
CA PHE A 55 1.13 -4.33 -8.30
C PHE A 55 0.73 -5.34 -7.21
N PHE A 56 0.66 -4.90 -5.95
CA PHE A 56 0.30 -5.80 -4.84
C PHE A 56 -1.14 -6.29 -4.93
N ARG A 57 -2.07 -5.51 -5.50
CA ARG A 57 -3.43 -5.98 -5.78
C ARG A 57 -3.45 -7.19 -6.71
N TYR A 58 -2.71 -7.13 -7.82
CA TYR A 58 -2.62 -8.26 -8.75
C TYR A 58 -1.91 -9.47 -8.10
N LEU A 59 -0.88 -9.21 -7.30
CA LEU A 59 -0.13 -10.26 -6.61
C LEU A 59 -0.99 -11.00 -5.58
N VAL A 60 -1.79 -10.29 -4.77
CA VAL A 60 -2.73 -10.91 -3.82
C VAL A 60 -3.73 -11.80 -4.54
N VAL A 61 -4.33 -11.28 -5.62
CA VAL A 61 -5.30 -12.05 -6.40
C VAL A 61 -4.64 -13.30 -6.98
N GLY A 62 -3.44 -13.20 -7.54
CA GLY A 62 -2.73 -14.33 -8.14
C GLY A 62 -2.31 -15.41 -7.14
N ILE A 63 -1.90 -15.04 -5.92
CA ILE A 63 -1.45 -16.01 -4.90
C ILE A 63 -2.63 -16.66 -4.16
N PHE A 64 -3.73 -15.92 -3.98
CA PHE A 64 -4.88 -16.38 -3.18
C PHE A 64 -6.12 -16.68 -4.03
N THR A 65 -5.99 -16.99 -5.33
CA THR A 65 -7.11 -17.31 -6.22
C THR A 65 -8.05 -18.38 -5.64
N ASP A 66 -7.48 -19.49 -5.17
CA ASP A 66 -8.26 -20.65 -4.68
C ASP A 66 -8.98 -20.33 -3.36
N LEU A 67 -8.33 -19.53 -2.50
CA LEU A 67 -8.94 -19.03 -1.28
C LEU A 67 -10.09 -18.06 -1.60
N ILE A 68 -9.93 -17.20 -2.60
CA ILE A 68 -10.97 -16.27 -3.02
C ILE A 68 -12.16 -17.08 -3.55
N ILE A 69 -11.96 -17.98 -4.51
CA ILE A 69 -13.03 -18.79 -5.12
C ILE A 69 -13.80 -19.58 -4.06
N SER A 70 -13.10 -20.20 -3.09
CA SER A 70 -13.74 -20.96 -2.00
C SER A 70 -14.49 -20.10 -0.98
N MET A 71 -14.29 -18.77 -0.95
CA MET A 71 -15.11 -17.85 -0.14
C MET A 71 -16.37 -17.39 -0.86
N TRP A 72 -16.43 -17.52 -2.18
CA TRP A 72 -17.59 -17.16 -3.02
C TRP A 72 -18.49 -18.35 -3.38
N ALA A 73 -18.03 -19.58 -3.12
CA ALA A 73 -18.80 -20.82 -3.29
C ALA A 73 -19.51 -21.21 -1.99
#